data_AF-A0A8J2JUU9-F1
#
_entry.id   AF-A0A8J2JUU9-F1
#
_cell.length_a   1.000
_cell.length_b   1.000
_cell.length_c   1.000
_cell.angle_alpha   90.00
_cell.angle_beta   90.00
_cell.angle_gamma   90.00
#
_symmetry.space_group_name_H-M   'P 1'
#
loop_
_entity.id
_entity.type
_entity.pdbx_description
1 polymer ?
#
loop_
_entity_poly.entity_id
_entity_poly.type
_entity_poly.pdbx_seq_one_letter_code
_entity_poly.pdbx_strand_id
1 'polypeptide(L)'
;MTTFFQFTIDEDIRAVIENQDTLVRAQDLASVLIPLSDAFFKLQNDTATIADAVSCWLALMNNPEISSFYKDKIQMTFNEGVTPMAIAAYLLHPVYRGQNMLSELQEIGRMWLLDRNPMFVVGQAALERADTTYFPSSFLNSVVAKQMAPAVWWENAGKWPAIPEGLMNLAISLMVLPASTSTVDQCCNTIGNIMSTHKKKLGLDKALKLCNAYFSLRRK
;
A
#
# COMPACT_ATOMS: atom_id res chain seq x y z
N MET A 1 7.00 -5.91 -57.70
CA MET A 1 5.97 -4.89 -57.39
C MET A 1 5.67 -5.00 -55.91
N THR A 2 6.11 -4.04 -55.13
CA THR A 2 5.94 -4.03 -53.67
C THR A 2 4.92 -2.96 -53.36
N THR A 3 3.68 -3.36 -53.11
CA THR A 3 2.59 -2.45 -52.74
C THR A 3 2.84 -2.00 -51.31
N PHE A 4 3.33 -0.77 -51.14
CA PHE A 4 3.36 -0.12 -49.84
C PHE A 4 1.91 0.18 -49.43
N PHE A 5 1.42 -0.50 -48.40
CA PHE A 5 0.21 -0.07 -47.70
C PHE A 5 0.52 1.26 -47.02
N GLN A 6 0.09 2.35 -47.64
CA GLN A 6 0.09 3.67 -47.02
C GLN A 6 -1.07 3.67 -46.03
N PHE A 7 -0.78 3.56 -44.73
CA PHE A 7 -1.78 3.72 -43.69
C PHE A 7 -2.23 5.18 -43.70
N THR A 8 -3.37 5.45 -44.34
CA THR A 8 -4.03 6.75 -44.27
C THR A 8 -4.67 6.85 -42.89
N ILE A 9 -4.03 7.60 -42.00
CA ILE A 9 -4.64 7.98 -40.72
C ILE A 9 -5.85 8.86 -41.05
N ASP A 10 -6.99 8.53 -40.45
CA ASP A 10 -8.23 9.29 -40.56
C ASP A 10 -7.99 10.77 -40.21
N GLU A 11 -8.51 11.70 -41.02
CA GLU A 11 -8.31 13.15 -40.84
C GLU A 11 -8.80 13.63 -39.46
N ASP A 12 -9.87 13.05 -38.93
CA ASP A 12 -10.39 13.41 -37.61
C ASP A 12 -9.44 12.94 -36.50
N ILE A 13 -8.83 11.75 -36.67
CA ILE A 13 -7.81 11.24 -35.74
C ILE A 13 -6.54 12.10 -35.82
N ARG A 14 -6.13 12.49 -37.03
CA ARG A 14 -4.97 13.38 -37.25
C ARG A 14 -5.19 14.73 -36.58
N ALA A 15 -6.37 15.34 -36.76
CA ALA A 15 -6.71 16.61 -36.16
C ALA A 15 -6.65 16.59 -34.61
N VAL A 16 -7.02 15.47 -33.98
CA VAL A 16 -6.91 15.30 -32.53
C VAL A 16 -5.46 15.11 -32.07
N ILE A 17 -4.65 14.33 -32.80
CA ILE A 17 -3.24 14.08 -32.47
C ILE A 17 -2.40 15.36 -32.63
N GLU A 18 -2.68 16.16 -33.66
CA GLU A 18 -1.98 17.40 -33.94
C GLU A 18 -2.47 18.57 -33.06
N ASN A 19 -3.56 18.38 -32.30
CA ASN A 19 -4.06 19.39 -31.37
C ASN A 19 -3.16 19.50 -30.13
N GLN A 20 -2.41 20.59 -30.06
CA GLN A 20 -1.45 20.83 -28.98
C GLN A 20 -2.10 20.95 -27.59
N ASP A 21 -3.33 21.48 -27.48
CA ASP A 21 -4.05 21.55 -26.20
C ASP A 21 -4.42 20.15 -25.70
N THR A 22 -4.76 19.24 -26.62
CA THR A 22 -5.07 17.84 -26.29
C THR A 22 -3.83 17.12 -25.77
N LEU A 23 -2.67 17.33 -26.41
CA LEU A 23 -1.39 16.79 -25.95
C LEU A 23 -1.03 17.29 -24.55
N VAL A 24 -1.17 18.59 -24.29
CA VAL A 24 -0.87 19.18 -22.97
C VAL A 24 -1.79 18.62 -21.90
N ARG A 25 -3.10 18.48 -22.18
CA ARG A 25 -4.05 17.87 -21.24
C ARG A 25 -3.77 16.40 -20.99
N ALA A 26 -3.39 15.65 -22.02
CA ALA A 26 -3.01 14.25 -21.88
C ALA A 26 -1.76 14.09 -21.01
N GLN A 27 -0.76 14.97 -21.18
CA GLN A 27 0.45 15.00 -20.35
C GLN A 27 0.14 15.36 -18.90
N ASP A 28 -0.68 16.39 -18.65
CA ASP A 28 -1.13 16.76 -17.31
C ASP A 28 -1.89 15.61 -16.62
N LEU A 29 -2.79 14.93 -17.35
CA LEU A 29 -3.48 13.76 -16.81
C LEU A 29 -2.53 12.58 -16.53
N ALA A 30 -1.57 12.32 -17.44
CA ALA A 30 -0.59 11.27 -17.29
C ALA A 30 0.29 11.47 -16.04
N SER A 31 0.61 12.73 -15.69
CA SER A 31 1.38 13.07 -14.48
C SER A 31 0.75 12.54 -13.18
N VAL A 32 -0.56 12.33 -13.18
CA VAL A 32 -1.32 11.79 -12.04
C VAL A 32 -1.63 10.31 -12.20
N LEU A 33 -2.07 9.90 -13.38
CA LEU A 33 -2.50 8.51 -13.60
C LEU A 33 -1.35 7.52 -13.50
N ILE A 34 -0.14 7.89 -13.91
CA ILE A 34 1.03 7.00 -13.85
C ILE A 34 1.39 6.72 -12.38
N PRO A 35 1.66 7.72 -11.51
CA PRO A 35 1.94 7.46 -10.10
C PRO A 35 0.80 6.74 -9.36
N LEU A 36 -0.46 7.05 -9.69
CA LEU A 36 -1.61 6.34 -9.14
C LEU A 36 -1.61 4.87 -9.53
N SER A 37 -1.38 4.58 -10.82
CA SER A 37 -1.30 3.22 -11.33
C SER A 37 -0.21 2.43 -10.62
N ASP A 38 0.98 3.00 -10.46
CA ASP A 38 2.10 2.36 -9.75
C ASP A 38 1.75 2.09 -8.28
N ALA A 39 1.10 3.04 -7.60
CA ALA A 39 0.59 2.84 -6.25
C ALA A 39 -0.43 1.70 -6.20
N PHE A 40 -1.40 1.66 -7.12
CA PHE A 40 -2.39 0.57 -7.20
C PHE A 40 -1.70 -0.78 -7.40
N PHE A 41 -0.75 -0.89 -8.32
CA PHE A 41 -0.01 -2.13 -8.54
C PHE A 41 0.75 -2.58 -7.30
N LYS A 42 1.38 -1.66 -6.57
CA LYS A 42 2.06 -1.97 -5.31
C LYS A 42 1.08 -2.50 -4.25
N LEU A 43 -0.05 -1.82 -4.06
CA LEU A 43 -1.03 -2.15 -3.00
C LEU A 43 -1.89 -3.38 -3.30
N GLN A 44 -1.92 -3.83 -4.55
CA GLN A 44 -2.57 -5.08 -4.94
C GLN A 44 -1.77 -6.33 -4.61
N ASN A 45 -0.49 -6.19 -4.24
CA ASN A 45 0.33 -7.32 -3.82
C ASN A 45 -0.19 -7.91 -2.50
N ASP A 46 -0.25 -9.24 -2.39
CA ASP A 46 -0.71 -9.98 -1.20
C ASP A 46 0.16 -9.70 0.04
N THR A 47 1.39 -9.18 -0.14
CA THR A 47 2.29 -8.78 0.95
C THR A 47 2.21 -7.30 1.30
N ALA A 48 1.44 -6.50 0.57
CA ALA A 48 1.30 -5.08 0.84
C ALA A 48 0.46 -4.86 2.10
N THR A 49 0.96 -4.02 2.99
CA THR A 49 0.34 -3.76 4.30
C THR A 49 -0.41 -2.43 4.30
N ILE A 50 -1.28 -2.21 5.28
CA ILE A 50 -1.95 -0.92 5.45
C ILE A 50 -0.95 0.25 5.63
N ALA A 51 0.27 -0.02 6.13
CA ALA A 51 1.35 0.97 6.19
C ALA A 51 1.88 1.32 4.79
N ASP A 52 1.96 0.36 3.85
CA ASP A 52 2.31 0.62 2.45
C ASP A 52 1.30 1.56 1.80
N ALA A 53 0.02 1.43 2.12
CA ALA A 53 -1.02 2.32 1.59
C ALA A 53 -0.78 3.77 2.02
N VAL A 54 -0.45 4.00 3.29
CA VAL A 54 -0.07 5.34 3.78
C VAL A 54 1.18 5.85 3.07
N SER A 55 2.19 4.99 2.85
CA SER A 55 3.40 5.34 2.10
C SER A 55 3.07 5.82 0.67
N CYS A 56 2.20 5.11 -0.04
CA CYS A 56 1.76 5.47 -1.38
C CYS A 56 1.04 6.82 -1.40
N TRP A 57 0.14 7.06 -0.45
CA TRP A 57 -0.53 8.35 -0.33
C TRP A 57 0.43 9.50 -0.08
N LEU A 58 1.38 9.34 0.85
CA LEU A 58 2.40 10.35 1.12
C LEU A 58 3.26 10.62 -0.13
N ALA A 59 3.61 9.58 -0.89
CA ALA A 59 4.34 9.73 -2.14
C ALA A 59 3.55 10.54 -3.19
N LEU A 60 2.24 10.30 -3.31
CA LEU A 60 1.36 11.05 -4.21
C LEU A 60 1.22 12.52 -3.81
N MET A 61 0.99 12.80 -2.53
CA MET A 61 0.86 14.18 -2.01
C MET A 61 2.16 14.97 -2.17
N ASN A 62 3.30 14.30 -1.97
CA ASN A 62 4.63 14.91 -2.08
C ASN A 62 5.20 14.93 -3.51
N ASN A 63 4.52 14.34 -4.50
CA ASN A 63 5.03 14.31 -5.87
C ASN A 63 5.03 15.74 -6.48
N PRO A 64 6.17 16.28 -6.91
CA PRO A 64 6.25 17.62 -7.50
C PRO A 64 5.66 17.72 -8.91
N GLU A 65 5.52 16.59 -9.62
CA GLU A 65 4.99 16.55 -10.99
C GLU A 65 3.46 16.64 -11.05
N ILE A 66 2.80 16.31 -9.94
CA ILE A 66 1.34 16.38 -9.83
C ILE A 66 0.91 17.84 -9.63
N SER A 67 0.06 18.35 -10.52
CA SER A 67 -0.46 19.71 -10.41
C SER A 67 -1.32 19.90 -9.15
N SER A 68 -1.36 21.14 -8.63
CA SER A 68 -2.07 21.48 -7.38
C SER A 68 -3.55 21.11 -7.43
N PHE A 69 -4.18 21.23 -8.60
CA PHE A 69 -5.57 20.84 -8.82
C PHE A 69 -5.88 19.39 -8.42
N TYR A 70 -4.97 18.46 -8.70
CA TYR A 70 -5.16 17.06 -8.32
C TYR A 70 -4.70 16.78 -6.89
N LYS A 71 -3.73 17.54 -6.35
CA LYS A 71 -3.28 17.39 -4.96
C LYS A 71 -4.43 17.62 -3.98
N ASP A 72 -5.29 18.61 -4.22
CA ASP A 72 -6.45 18.87 -3.37
C ASP A 72 -7.41 17.68 -3.33
N LYS A 73 -7.66 17.05 -4.50
CA LYS A 73 -8.49 15.84 -4.59
C LYS A 73 -7.85 14.65 -3.88
N ILE A 74 -6.55 14.44 -4.09
CA ILE A 74 -5.77 13.38 -3.42
C ILE A 74 -5.83 13.56 -1.90
N GLN A 75 -5.65 14.79 -1.40
CA GLN A 75 -5.72 15.10 0.02
C GLN A 75 -7.12 14.86 0.59
N MET A 76 -8.17 15.25 -0.13
CA MET A 76 -9.55 14.99 0.27
C MET A 76 -9.81 13.48 0.40
N THR A 77 -9.44 12.70 -0.62
CA THR A 77 -9.60 11.23 -0.60
C THR A 77 -8.74 10.57 0.48
N PHE A 78 -7.54 11.08 0.73
CA PHE A 78 -6.70 10.63 1.84
C PHE A 78 -7.41 10.83 3.19
N ASN A 79 -7.99 12.02 3.42
CA ASN A 79 -8.68 12.33 4.68
C ASN A 79 -9.94 11.46 4.90
N GLU A 80 -10.62 11.07 3.83
CA GLU A 80 -11.78 10.18 3.89
C GLU A 80 -11.41 8.71 4.09
N GLY A 81 -10.30 8.26 3.49
CA GLY A 81 -9.94 6.85 3.43
C GLY A 81 -8.92 6.38 4.47
N VAL A 82 -8.04 7.26 4.94
CA VAL A 82 -6.95 6.89 5.84
C VAL A 82 -7.35 7.08 7.30
N THR A 83 -7.32 5.98 8.04
CA THR A 83 -7.71 5.97 9.46
C THR A 83 -6.52 6.24 10.38
N PRO A 84 -6.74 6.73 11.61
CA PRO A 84 -5.67 6.87 12.61
C PRO A 84 -4.90 5.57 12.87
N MET A 85 -5.57 4.41 12.73
CA MET A 85 -4.96 3.09 12.82
C MET A 85 -3.94 2.83 11.69
N ALA A 86 -4.28 3.20 10.45
CA ALA A 86 -3.37 3.10 9.31
C ALA A 86 -2.14 4.00 9.50
N ILE A 87 -2.36 5.22 10.01
CA ILE A 87 -1.28 6.15 10.37
C ILE A 87 -0.38 5.53 11.44
N ALA A 88 -0.96 4.98 12.52
CA ALA A 88 -0.20 4.29 13.57
C ALA A 88 0.62 3.10 13.02
N ALA A 89 0.07 2.35 12.06
CA ALA A 89 0.81 1.29 11.37
C ALA A 89 2.03 1.86 10.63
N TYR A 90 1.89 2.99 9.94
CA TYR A 90 3.03 3.66 9.28
C TYR A 90 4.09 4.15 10.27
N LEU A 91 3.68 4.70 11.42
CA LEU A 91 4.59 5.11 12.50
C LEU A 91 5.37 3.93 13.10
N LEU A 92 4.72 2.78 13.26
CA LEU A 92 5.33 1.55 13.79
C LEU A 92 6.06 0.72 12.73
N HIS A 93 6.04 1.13 11.47
CA HIS A 93 6.67 0.35 10.40
C HIS A 93 8.20 0.40 10.54
N PRO A 94 8.91 -0.74 10.58
CA PRO A 94 10.36 -0.79 10.84
C PRO A 94 11.23 -0.03 9.83
N VAL A 95 10.70 0.17 8.62
CA VAL A 95 11.35 0.94 7.54
C VAL A 95 10.85 2.38 7.48
N TYR A 96 9.55 2.63 7.71
CA TYR A 96 8.97 3.96 7.45
C TYR A 96 9.10 4.87 8.66
N ARG A 97 8.80 4.38 9.86
CA ARG A 97 9.03 5.08 11.12
C ARG A 97 8.49 6.52 11.17
N GLY A 98 7.37 6.79 10.47
CA GLY A 98 6.81 8.14 10.37
C GLY A 98 7.57 9.13 9.47
N GLN A 99 8.60 8.69 8.73
CA GLN A 99 9.34 9.56 7.81
C GLN A 99 8.44 10.12 6.70
N ASN A 100 8.71 11.37 6.31
CA ASN A 100 7.99 12.12 5.27
C ASN A 100 6.49 12.36 5.57
N MET A 101 6.08 12.23 6.83
CA MET A 101 4.73 12.51 7.30
C MET A 101 4.69 13.85 8.06
N LEU A 102 3.64 14.64 7.81
CA LEU A 102 3.37 15.89 8.52
C LEU A 102 3.15 15.66 10.03
N SER A 103 3.59 16.60 10.86
CA SER A 103 3.52 16.52 12.32
C SER A 103 2.09 16.29 12.82
N GLU A 104 1.10 16.91 12.19
CA GLU A 104 -0.32 16.79 12.50
C GLU A 104 -0.81 15.35 12.31
N LEU A 105 -0.42 14.71 11.20
CA LEU A 105 -0.77 13.31 10.93
C LEU A 105 -0.06 12.38 11.91
N GLN A 106 1.22 12.63 12.20
CA GLN A 106 1.92 11.83 13.20
C GLN A 106 1.23 11.92 14.56
N GLU A 107 0.71 13.09 14.93
CA GLU A 107 -0.02 13.26 16.17
C GLU A 107 -1.33 12.48 16.21
N ILE A 108 -2.08 12.44 15.10
CA ILE A 108 -3.28 11.59 14.98
C ILE A 108 -2.93 10.11 15.23
N GLY A 109 -1.83 9.62 14.66
CA GLY A 109 -1.35 8.26 14.90
C GLY A 109 -0.90 8.01 16.34
N ARG A 110 -0.20 8.96 16.95
CA ARG A 110 0.25 8.87 18.35
C ARG A 110 -0.93 8.90 19.33
N MET A 111 -1.94 9.72 19.09
CA MET A 111 -3.16 9.74 19.90
C MET A 111 -3.89 8.39 19.85
N TRP A 112 -3.95 7.76 18.68
CA TRP A 112 -4.55 6.42 18.56
C TRP A 112 -3.78 5.32 19.32
N LEU A 113 -2.44 5.46 19.42
CA LEU A 113 -1.59 4.60 20.25
C LEU A 113 -1.77 4.90 21.74
N LEU A 114 -1.81 6.18 22.11
CA LEU A 114 -2.00 6.68 23.48
C LEU A 114 -3.28 6.12 24.10
N ASP A 115 -4.40 6.16 23.35
CA ASP A 115 -5.71 5.65 23.77
C ASP A 115 -5.70 4.16 24.12
N ARG A 116 -4.74 3.39 23.60
CA ARG A 116 -4.56 1.97 23.92
C ARG A 116 -3.66 1.77 25.11
N ASN A 117 -2.49 2.41 25.08
CA ASN A 117 -1.53 2.38 26.17
C ASN A 117 -0.53 3.54 26.01
N PRO A 118 -0.35 4.41 27.03
CA PRO A 118 0.63 5.50 26.96
C PRO A 118 2.06 5.05 26.66
N MET A 119 2.45 3.85 27.07
CA MET A 119 3.77 3.29 26.80
C MET A 119 4.00 2.98 25.32
N PHE A 120 2.95 2.88 24.50
CA PHE A 120 3.08 2.64 23.06
C PHE A 120 3.65 3.86 22.34
N VAL A 121 3.32 5.08 22.80
CA VAL A 121 3.91 6.31 22.28
C VAL A 121 5.41 6.36 22.59
N VAL A 122 5.82 5.90 23.78
CA VAL A 122 7.24 5.80 24.16
C VAL A 122 7.98 4.87 23.21
N GLY A 123 7.44 3.67 22.96
CA GLY A 123 8.06 2.71 22.05
C GLY A 123 8.07 3.17 20.59
N GLN A 124 7.01 3.83 20.13
CA GLN A 124 6.97 4.46 18.80
C GLN A 124 8.05 5.54 18.66
N ALA A 125 8.16 6.45 19.64
CA ALA A 125 9.14 7.52 19.61
C ALA A 125 10.58 7.00 19.69
N ALA A 126 10.81 5.89 20.40
CA ALA A 126 12.09 5.19 20.41
C ALA A 126 12.43 4.57 19.04
N LEU A 127 11.45 3.98 18.35
CA LEU A 127 11.62 3.43 17.01
C LEU A 127 11.96 4.54 16.00
N GLU A 128 11.22 5.64 16.04
CA GLU A 128 11.44 6.82 15.19
C GLU A 128 12.87 7.35 15.30
N ARG A 129 13.40 7.43 16.51
CA ARG A 129 14.78 7.88 16.78
C ARG A 129 15.86 6.82 16.54
N ALA A 130 15.46 5.59 16.18
CA ALA A 130 16.36 4.45 16.13
C ALA A 130 17.14 4.28 17.46
N ASP A 131 16.44 4.34 18.58
CA ASP A 131 17.03 4.27 19.91
C ASP A 131 17.55 2.86 20.22
N THR A 132 18.88 2.73 20.26
CA THR A 132 19.58 1.47 20.53
C THR A 132 19.45 0.96 21.97
N THR A 133 18.93 1.78 22.89
CA THR A 133 18.61 1.34 24.25
C THR A 133 17.28 0.60 24.32
N TYR A 134 16.37 0.93 23.39
CA TYR A 134 15.02 0.38 23.31
C TYR A 134 14.90 -0.75 22.30
N PHE A 135 15.66 -0.68 21.19
CA PHE A 135 15.71 -1.70 20.15
C PHE A 135 17.14 -2.18 19.92
N PRO A 136 17.37 -3.46 19.56
CA PRO A 136 18.70 -3.92 19.20
C PRO A 136 19.20 -3.19 17.93
N SER A 137 20.46 -2.75 17.95
CA SER A 137 21.07 -1.99 16.84
C SER A 137 21.07 -2.75 15.50
N SER A 138 21.17 -4.08 15.53
CA SER A 138 21.09 -4.93 14.33
C SER A 138 19.74 -4.85 13.63
N PHE A 139 18.64 -4.75 14.38
CA PHE A 139 17.28 -4.63 13.84
C PHE A 139 16.98 -3.22 13.33
N LEU A 140 17.64 -2.20 13.89
CA LEU A 140 17.49 -0.82 13.45
C LEU A 140 18.22 -0.52 12.14
N ASN A 141 19.14 -1.39 11.71
CA ASN A 141 19.83 -1.28 10.43
C ASN A 141 18.84 -1.32 9.26
N SER A 142 18.98 -0.39 8.32
CA SER A 142 18.05 -0.23 7.20
C SER A 142 18.08 -1.38 6.20
N VAL A 143 19.22 -2.04 6.00
CA VAL A 143 19.34 -3.21 5.14
C VAL A 143 18.59 -4.39 5.75
N VAL A 144 18.82 -4.65 7.04
CA VAL A 144 18.12 -5.73 7.77
C VAL A 144 16.61 -5.48 7.80
N ALA A 145 16.17 -4.28 8.15
CA ALA A 145 14.76 -3.93 8.23
C ALA A 145 14.02 -4.06 6.88
N LYS A 146 14.71 -3.82 5.75
CA LYS A 146 14.12 -3.96 4.41
C LYS A 146 14.05 -5.40 3.91
N GLN A 147 14.91 -6.29 4.40
CA GLN A 147 14.94 -7.71 4.00
C GLN A 147 13.96 -8.57 4.81
N MET A 148 13.42 -8.03 5.90
CA MET A 148 12.45 -8.73 6.75
C MET A 148 11.04 -8.24 6.48
N ALA A 149 10.07 -9.16 6.51
CA ALA A 149 8.66 -8.78 6.59
C ALA A 149 8.42 -7.98 7.89
N PRO A 150 7.65 -6.87 7.86
CA PRO A 150 7.48 -6.00 9.01
C PRO A 150 6.95 -6.69 10.27
N ALA A 151 6.03 -7.65 10.11
CA ALA A 151 5.52 -8.46 11.22
C ALA A 151 6.63 -9.34 11.84
N VAL A 152 7.43 -10.01 11.00
CA VAL A 152 8.56 -10.86 11.44
C VAL A 152 9.64 -10.02 12.11
N TRP A 153 9.85 -8.78 11.66
CA TRP A 153 10.73 -7.85 12.35
C TRP A 153 10.26 -7.59 13.79
N TRP A 154 8.97 -7.29 13.98
CA TRP A 154 8.39 -7.07 15.32
C TRP A 154 8.37 -8.32 16.20
N GLU A 155 8.14 -9.50 15.64
CA GLU A 155 8.23 -10.78 16.37
C GLU A 155 9.62 -11.04 16.97
N ASN A 156 10.67 -10.52 16.33
CA ASN A 156 12.04 -10.74 16.78
C ASN A 156 12.60 -9.57 17.59
N ALA A 157 12.42 -8.34 17.10
CA ALA A 157 12.83 -7.14 17.82
C ALA A 157 12.02 -6.95 19.11
N GLY A 158 10.71 -7.26 19.08
CA GLY A 158 9.78 -7.12 20.21
C GLY A 158 10.06 -8.05 21.39
N LYS A 159 10.92 -9.07 21.23
CA LYS A 159 11.43 -9.90 22.34
C LYS A 159 12.42 -9.15 23.22
N TRP A 160 12.85 -7.95 22.82
CA TRP A 160 13.76 -7.15 23.61
C TRP A 160 13.08 -6.66 24.90
N PRO A 161 13.71 -6.77 26.08
CA PRO A 161 13.05 -6.52 27.37
C PRO A 161 12.44 -5.12 27.54
N ALA A 162 12.95 -4.12 26.82
CA ALA A 162 12.45 -2.75 26.91
C ALA A 162 11.09 -2.55 26.21
N ILE A 163 10.68 -3.47 25.32
CA ILE A 163 9.48 -3.34 24.50
C ILE A 163 8.29 -4.00 25.23
N PRO A 164 7.21 -3.27 25.49
CA PRO A 164 6.00 -3.86 26.05
C PRO A 164 5.42 -4.92 25.11
N GLU A 165 5.07 -6.09 25.64
CA GLU A 165 4.47 -7.19 24.86
C GLU A 165 3.21 -6.72 24.10
N GLY A 166 2.40 -5.87 24.73
CA GLY A 166 1.22 -5.28 24.08
C GLY A 166 1.56 -4.45 22.83
N LEU A 167 2.72 -3.76 22.83
CA LEU A 167 3.16 -2.98 21.67
C LEU A 167 3.59 -3.91 20.53
N MET A 168 4.37 -4.94 20.86
CA MET A 168 4.78 -5.96 19.90
C MET A 168 3.56 -6.62 19.25
N ASN A 169 2.61 -7.10 20.04
CA ASN A 169 1.41 -7.78 19.54
C ASN A 169 0.54 -6.84 18.68
N LEU A 170 0.40 -5.58 19.09
CA LEU A 170 -0.31 -4.58 18.31
C LEU A 170 0.39 -4.33 16.98
N ALA A 171 1.71 -4.11 17.00
CA ALA A 171 2.48 -3.84 15.80
C ALA A 171 2.42 -5.01 14.81
N ILE A 172 2.62 -6.24 15.27
CA ILE A 172 2.45 -7.46 14.45
C ILE A 172 1.06 -7.48 13.81
N SER A 173 0.01 -7.24 14.61
CA SER A 173 -1.37 -7.22 14.13
C SER A 173 -1.61 -6.17 13.05
N LEU A 174 -1.02 -4.98 13.17
CA LEU A 174 -1.11 -3.92 12.17
C LEU A 174 -0.32 -4.26 10.89
N MET A 175 0.84 -4.90 11.03
CA MET A 175 1.71 -5.27 9.89
C MET A 175 1.17 -6.43 9.05
N VAL A 176 0.18 -7.18 9.53
CA VAL A 176 -0.49 -8.23 8.75
C VAL A 176 -1.80 -7.76 8.10
N LEU A 177 -2.24 -6.54 8.37
CA LEU A 177 -3.43 -5.98 7.73
C LEU A 177 -3.12 -5.69 6.25
N PRO A 178 -3.84 -6.33 5.31
CA PRO A 178 -3.61 -6.12 3.90
C PRO A 178 -3.96 -4.68 3.50
N ALA A 179 -3.21 -4.14 2.55
CA ALA A 179 -3.45 -2.80 2.01
C ALA A 179 -4.75 -2.69 1.21
N SER A 180 -5.20 -3.79 0.61
CA SER A 180 -6.36 -3.79 -0.28
C SER A 180 -7.17 -5.09 -0.16
N THR A 181 -8.40 -5.04 -0.67
CA THR A 181 -9.27 -6.20 -0.83
C THR A 181 -8.97 -6.98 -2.11
N SER A 182 -7.94 -6.59 -2.88
CA SER A 182 -7.64 -7.18 -4.20
C SER A 182 -7.45 -8.69 -4.14
N THR A 183 -6.87 -9.20 -3.05
CA THR A 183 -6.72 -10.64 -2.82
C THR A 183 -8.06 -11.35 -2.74
N VAL A 184 -9.07 -10.72 -2.11
CA VAL A 184 -10.45 -11.20 -2.08
C VAL A 184 -11.09 -11.08 -3.45
N ASP A 185 -10.87 -9.97 -4.17
CA ASP A 185 -11.41 -9.76 -5.51
C ASP A 185 -10.85 -10.77 -6.53
N GLN A 186 -9.56 -11.12 -6.41
CA GLN A 186 -8.93 -12.15 -7.23
C GLN A 186 -9.52 -13.55 -6.92
N CYS A 187 -9.84 -13.82 -5.66
CA CYS A 187 -10.58 -15.03 -5.28
C CYS A 187 -11.97 -15.04 -5.91
N CYS A 188 -12.73 -13.95 -5.78
CA CYS A 188 -14.06 -13.80 -6.37
C CYS A 188 -14.03 -13.94 -7.89
N ASN A 189 -13.02 -13.39 -8.57
CA ASN A 189 -12.82 -13.55 -10.01
C ASN A 189 -12.50 -15.01 -10.38
N THR A 190 -11.66 -15.68 -9.59
CA THR A 190 -11.31 -17.10 -9.80
C THR A 190 -12.54 -18.00 -9.62
N ILE A 191 -13.32 -17.78 -8.56
CA ILE A 191 -14.60 -18.45 -8.31
C ILE A 191 -15.58 -18.15 -9.45
N GLY A 192 -15.69 -16.88 -9.84
CA GLY A 192 -16.53 -16.42 -10.94
C GLY A 192 -16.22 -17.16 -12.23
N ASN A 193 -14.95 -17.31 -12.60
CA ASN A 193 -14.54 -18.09 -13.77
C ASN A 193 -14.89 -19.58 -13.62
N ILE A 194 -14.59 -20.20 -12.48
CA ILE A 194 -14.91 -21.62 -12.24
C ILE A 194 -16.42 -21.87 -12.30
N MET A 195 -17.23 -20.95 -11.78
CA MET A 195 -18.69 -21.08 -11.72
C MET A 195 -19.42 -20.67 -13.00
N SER A 196 -18.87 -19.72 -13.78
CA SER A 196 -19.52 -19.17 -14.97
C SER A 196 -19.04 -19.81 -16.27
N THR A 197 -17.73 -20.11 -16.41
CA THR A 197 -17.12 -20.47 -17.70
C THR A 197 -16.86 -21.98 -17.87
N HIS A 198 -16.82 -22.76 -16.79
CA HIS A 198 -16.66 -24.21 -16.90
C HIS A 198 -17.98 -24.95 -17.16
N LYS A 199 -17.98 -25.79 -18.22
CA LYS A 199 -19.10 -26.67 -18.62
C LYS A 199 -19.63 -27.58 -17.51
N LYS A 200 -18.84 -27.83 -16.47
CA LYS A 200 -19.27 -28.50 -15.23
C LYS A 200 -19.28 -27.48 -14.10
N LYS A 201 -20.40 -26.78 -13.94
CA LYS A 201 -20.60 -25.86 -12.82
C LYS A 201 -20.33 -26.59 -11.51
N LEU A 202 -19.28 -26.18 -10.81
CA LEU A 202 -19.00 -26.67 -9.47
C LEU A 202 -20.01 -26.05 -8.51
N GLY A 203 -20.60 -26.88 -7.65
CA GLY A 203 -21.40 -26.38 -6.54
C GLY A 203 -20.56 -25.53 -5.60
N LEU A 204 -21.19 -24.57 -4.93
CA LEU A 204 -20.55 -23.56 -4.08
C LEU A 204 -19.51 -24.16 -3.11
N ASP A 205 -19.85 -25.26 -2.44
CA ASP A 205 -18.99 -25.93 -1.47
C ASP A 205 -17.67 -26.46 -2.08
N LYS A 206 -17.73 -26.98 -3.31
CA LYS A 206 -16.53 -27.46 -4.02
C LYS A 206 -15.68 -26.31 -4.57
N ALA A 207 -16.30 -25.23 -5.01
CA ALA A 207 -15.60 -24.02 -5.45
C ALA A 207 -14.85 -23.36 -4.28
N LEU A 208 -15.47 -23.27 -3.10
CA LEU A 208 -14.83 -22.77 -1.88
C LEU A 208 -13.63 -23.62 -1.46
N LYS A 209 -13.76 -24.96 -1.46
CA LYS A 209 -12.65 -25.87 -1.17
C LYS A 209 -11.49 -25.71 -2.15
N LEU A 210 -11.78 -25.52 -3.44
CA LEU A 210 -10.76 -25.29 -4.46
C LEU A 210 -10.04 -23.95 -4.25
N CYS A 211 -10.77 -22.88 -3.92
CA CYS A 211 -10.16 -21.60 -3.60
C CYS A 211 -9.28 -21.67 -2.34
N ASN A 212 -9.74 -22.35 -1.29
CA ASN A 212 -8.92 -22.57 -0.10
C ASN A 212 -7.63 -23.33 -0.43
N ALA A 213 -7.71 -24.38 -1.25
CA ALA A 213 -6.53 -25.11 -1.70
C ALA A 213 -5.57 -24.21 -2.52
N TYR A 214 -6.11 -23.39 -3.42
CA TYR A 214 -5.33 -22.43 -4.21
C TYR A 214 -4.62 -21.40 -3.31
N PHE A 215 -5.31 -20.87 -2.30
CA PHE A 215 -4.73 -19.97 -1.31
C PHE A 215 -3.63 -20.62 -0.47
N SER A 216 -3.84 -21.85 -0.01
CA SER A 216 -2.83 -22.59 0.74
C SER A 216 -1.58 -22.89 -0.09
N LEU A 217 -1.72 -23.06 -1.41
CA LEU A 217 -0.59 -23.25 -2.32
C LEU A 217 0.16 -21.94 -2.61
N ARG A 218 -0.55 -20.80 -2.64
CA ARG A 218 0.04 -19.48 -2.94
C ARG A 218 0.69 -18.79 -1.74
N ARG A 219 0.39 -19.23 -0.51
CA ARG A 219 1.00 -18.75 0.75
C ARG A 219 2.31 -19.46 1.13
N LYS A 220 2.83 -20.38 0.31
CA LYS A 220 4.16 -20.99 0.47
C LYS A 220 5.21 -20.20 -0.30
#